data_AF-A0A3C0CXD1-F1
#
_entry.id   AF-A0A3C0CXD1-F1
#
_cell.length_a   1.000
_cell.length_b   1.000
_cell.length_c   1.000
_cell.angle_alpha   90.00
_cell.angle_beta   90.00
_cell.angle_gamma   90.00
#
_symmetry.space_group_name_H-M   'P 1'
#
loop_
_entity.id
_entity.type
_entity.pdbx_description
1 polymer ?
#
loop_
_entity_poly.entity_id
_entity_poly.type
_entity_poly.pdbx_seq_one_letter_code
_entity_poly.pdbx_strand_id
1 'polypeptide(L)'
;EILIGDRVVNDISPKDRNIAMVFQNYALYPHMTVFDNMAFGLKLRKLPKQEIKQRVEEASKFLGLSALLERKPKQLSGGQRQ
;
A
#
# COMPACT_ATOMS: atom_id res chain seq x y z
N GLU A 1 28.19 -2.72 -5.26
CA GLU A 1 27.19 -3.52 -4.51
C GLU A 1 26.10 -2.60 -4.00
N ILE A 2 24.87 -3.11 -3.81
CA ILE A 2 23.74 -2.33 -3.30
C ILE A 2 23.48 -2.74 -1.86
N LEU A 3 23.53 -1.78 -0.94
CA LEU A 3 23.22 -2.00 0.47
C LEU A 3 21.89 -1.33 0.86
N ILE A 4 21.13 -2.00 1.72
CA ILE A 4 19.97 -1.43 2.44
C ILE A 4 20.25 -1.59 3.93
N GLY A 5 20.46 -0.47 4.63
CA GLY A 5 21.11 -0.49 5.94
C GLY A 5 22.51 -1.10 5.80
N ASP A 6 22.80 -2.09 6.63
CA ASP A 6 24.10 -2.77 6.65
C ASP A 6 24.14 -4.07 5.82
N ARG A 7 23.09 -4.36 5.03
CA ARG A 7 22.92 -5.63 4.30
C ARG A 7 23.10 -5.44 2.80
N VAL A 8 23.95 -6.26 2.16
CA VAL A 8 24.05 -6.36 0.69
C VAL A 8 22.82 -7.09 0.14
N VAL A 9 22.12 -6.48 -0.83
CA VAL A 9 20.81 -6.95 -1.33
C VAL A 9 20.76 -7.32 -2.81
N ASN A 10 21.90 -7.40 -3.47
CA ASN A 10 22.03 -7.72 -4.90
C ASN A 10 21.17 -8.94 -5.31
N ASP A 11 21.29 -10.04 -4.58
CA ASP A 11 20.64 -11.32 -4.91
C ASP A 11 19.35 -11.59 -4.11
N ILE A 12 18.91 -10.62 -3.31
CA ILE A 12 17.69 -10.76 -2.49
C ILE A 12 16.47 -10.39 -3.33
N SER A 13 15.42 -11.22 -3.31
CA SER A 13 14.15 -10.92 -4.01
C SER A 13 13.54 -9.60 -3.51
N PRO A 14 12.93 -8.76 -4.37
CA PRO A 14 12.38 -7.46 -3.99
C PRO A 14 11.48 -7.47 -2.75
N LYS A 15 10.66 -8.51 -2.58
CA LYS A 15 9.74 -8.68 -1.44
C LYS A 15 10.46 -8.82 -0.09
N ASP A 16 11.68 -9.36 -0.11
CA ASP A 16 12.48 -9.68 1.08
C ASP A 16 13.45 -8.54 1.45
N ARG A 17 13.45 -7.45 0.67
CA ARG A 17 14.25 -6.25 0.90
C ARG A 17 13.65 -5.29 1.93
N ASN A 18 12.39 -5.53 2.34
CA ASN A 18 11.64 -4.69 3.29
C ASN A 18 11.60 -3.19 2.91
N ILE A 19 11.39 -2.91 1.62
CA ILE A 19 11.21 -1.55 1.08
C ILE A 19 9.78 -1.34 0.60
N ALA A 20 9.28 -0.11 0.70
CA ALA A 20 8.03 0.32 0.06
C ALA A 20 8.38 1.16 -1.18
N MET A 21 7.67 0.92 -2.28
CA MET A 21 7.86 1.65 -3.54
C MET A 21 6.52 2.27 -3.96
N VAL A 22 6.54 3.55 -4.30
CA VAL A 22 5.41 4.28 -4.87
C VAL A 22 5.72 4.53 -6.35
N PHE A 23 4.84 4.11 -7.25
CA PHE A 23 5.04 4.21 -8.70
C PHE A 23 4.53 5.55 -9.24
N GLN A 24 5.21 6.11 -10.24
CA GLN A 24 4.76 7.35 -10.91
C GLN A 24 3.49 7.15 -11.73
N ASN A 25 3.31 5.98 -12.34
CA ASN A 25 2.04 5.58 -12.95
C ASN A 25 1.25 4.81 -11.89
N TYR A 26 0.04 5.29 -11.55
CA TYR A 26 -0.81 4.76 -10.48
C TYR A 26 -0.91 3.23 -10.52
N ALA A 27 -0.02 2.54 -9.82
CA ALA A 27 0.05 1.08 -9.73
C ALA A 27 -1.01 0.54 -8.75
N LEU A 28 -2.21 1.13 -8.84
CA LEU A 28 -3.38 0.75 -8.07
C LEU A 28 -4.06 -0.42 -8.76
N TYR A 29 -4.55 -1.38 -7.97
CA TYR A 29 -5.39 -2.47 -8.46
C TYR A 29 -6.78 -1.91 -8.79
N PRO A 30 -7.18 -1.81 -10.08
CA PRO A 30 -8.38 -1.07 -10.49
C PRO A 30 -9.69 -1.76 -10.10
N HIS A 31 -9.63 -3.07 -9.84
CA HIS A 31 -10.77 -3.89 -9.43
C HIS A 31 -11.02 -3.86 -7.91
N MET A 32 -10.05 -3.37 -7.13
CA MET A 32 -10.09 -3.27 -5.68
C MET A 32 -10.58 -1.89 -5.21
N THR A 33 -11.16 -1.82 -4.01
CA THR A 33 -11.47 -0.54 -3.34
C THR A 33 -10.20 0.15 -2.84
N VAL A 34 -10.29 1.42 -2.42
CA VAL A 34 -9.17 2.11 -1.75
C VAL A 34 -8.72 1.34 -0.52
N PHE A 35 -9.68 0.89 0.30
CA PHE A 35 -9.40 0.05 1.47
C PHE A 35 -8.61 -1.20 1.08
N ASP A 36 -9.06 -1.92 0.05
CA ASP A 36 -8.40 -3.16 -0.38
C ASP A 36 -7.01 -2.93 -0.97
N ASN A 37 -6.82 -1.82 -1.70
CA ASN A 37 -5.50 -1.42 -2.20
C ASN A 37 -4.54 -1.17 -1.03
N MET A 38 -4.96 -0.41 -0.02
CA MET A 38 -4.14 -0.14 1.17
C MET A 38 -3.91 -1.40 2.02
N ALA A 39 -4.91 -2.28 2.12
CA ALA A 39 -4.84 -3.51 2.90
C ALA A 39 -4.02 -4.62 2.25
N PHE A 40 -3.77 -4.55 0.93
CA PHE A 40 -3.22 -5.66 0.15
C PHE A 40 -1.90 -6.21 0.73
N GLY A 41 -0.93 -5.35 0.99
CA GLY A 41 0.36 -5.75 1.56
C GLY A 41 0.23 -6.35 2.97
N LEU A 42 -0.71 -5.87 3.77
CA LEU A 42 -0.98 -6.37 5.12
C LEU A 42 -1.65 -7.76 5.09
N LYS A 43 -2.57 -7.97 4.14
CA LYS A 43 -3.20 -9.28 3.87
C LYS A 43 -2.15 -10.31 3.42
N LEU A 44 -1.22 -9.92 2.54
CA LEU A 44 -0.11 -10.80 2.10
C LEU A 44 0.81 -11.21 3.26
N ARG A 45 1.00 -10.32 4.24
CA ARG A 45 1.72 -10.61 5.49
C ARG A 45 0.91 -11.41 6.52
N LYS A 46 -0.33 -11.81 6.17
CA LYS A 46 -1.25 -12.60 7.01
C LYS A 46 -1.55 -11.96 8.37
N LEU A 47 -1.60 -10.62 8.45
CA LEU A 47 -1.99 -9.93 9.67
C LEU A 47 -3.48 -10.19 10.01
N PRO A 48 -3.86 -10.16 11.30
CA PRO A 48 -5.25 -10.26 11.72
C PRO A 48 -6.14 -9.18 11.10
N LYS A 49 -7.38 -9.54 10.75
CA LYS A 49 -8.34 -8.61 10.10
C LYS A 49 -8.56 -7.31 10.87
N GLN A 50 -8.63 -7.38 12.20
CA GLN A 50 -8.83 -6.22 13.06
C GLN A 50 -7.63 -5.26 13.00
N GLU A 51 -6.41 -5.80 13.02
CA GLU A 51 -5.18 -5.02 12.90
C GLU A 51 -5.06 -4.36 11.51
N ILE A 52 -5.43 -5.08 10.45
CA ILE A 52 -5.49 -4.53 9.08
C ILE A 52 -6.45 -3.34 9.05
N LYS A 53 -7.67 -3.51 9.57
CA LYS A 53 -8.68 -2.46 9.60
C LYS A 53 -8.17 -1.21 10.32
N GLN A 54 -7.60 -1.38 11.51
CA GLN A 54 -7.06 -0.27 12.30
C GLN A 54 -5.96 0.48 11.54
N ARG A 55 -4.95 -0.23 11.01
CA ARG A 55 -3.83 0.38 10.29
C ARG A 55 -4.29 1.13 9.04
N VAL A 56 -5.26 0.57 8.30
CA VAL A 56 -5.82 1.23 7.09
C VAL A 56 -6.62 2.47 7.48
N GLU A 57 -7.44 2.40 8.52
CA GLU A 57 -8.20 3.56 9.00
C GLU A 57 -7.28 4.70 9.45
N GLU A 58 -6.24 4.41 10.22
CA GLU A 58 -5.23 5.39 10.65
C GLU A 58 -4.51 6.04 9.46
N ALA A 59 -4.01 5.24 8.52
CA ALA A 59 -3.35 5.75 7.32
C ALA A 59 -4.32 6.59 6.45
N SER A 60 -5.57 6.16 6.32
CA SER A 60 -6.57 6.89 5.53
C SER A 60 -6.90 8.27 6.11
N LYS A 61 -6.84 8.43 7.45
CA LYS A 61 -7.07 9.71 8.10
C LYS A 61 -5.96 10.70 7.77
N PHE A 62 -4.70 10.24 7.86
CA PHE A 62 -3.53 11.05 7.53
C PHE A 62 -3.54 11.49 6.06
N LEU A 63 -3.98 10.61 5.15
CA LEU A 63 -4.06 10.89 3.72
C LEU A 63 -5.35 11.62 3.29
N GLY A 64 -6.29 11.87 4.20
CA GLY A 64 -7.58 12.48 3.86
C GLY A 64 -8.51 11.60 3.00
N LEU A 65 -8.32 10.28 3.03
CA LEU A 65 -9.04 9.30 2.20
C LEU A 65 -10.15 8.54 2.94
N SER A 66 -10.40 8.81 4.22
CA SER A 66 -11.33 8.02 5.05
C SER A 66 -12.73 7.88 4.45
N ALA A 67 -13.28 8.95 3.86
CA ALA A 67 -14.60 8.91 3.21
C ALA A 67 -14.61 8.22 1.83
N LEU A 68 -13.44 7.81 1.33
CA LEU A 68 -13.25 7.25 -0.01
C LEU A 68 -12.85 5.76 0.06
N LEU A 69 -12.76 5.18 1.25
CA LEU A 69 -12.28 3.80 1.47
C LEU A 69 -13.04 2.75 0.66
N GLU A 70 -14.35 2.94 0.46
CA GLU A 70 -15.21 2.02 -0.30
C GLU A 70 -15.21 2.28 -1.81
N ARG A 71 -14.61 3.38 -2.28
CA ARG A 71 -14.56 3.72 -3.70
C ARG A 71 -13.48 2.91 -4.41
N LYS A 72 -13.66 2.71 -5.71
CA LYS A 72 -12.64 2.16 -6.62
C LYS A 72 -11.78 3.29 -7.20
N PRO A 73 -10.53 3.02 -7.63
CA PRO A 73 -9.62 4.03 -8.18
C PRO A 73 -10.22 4.90 -9.30
N LYS A 74 -11.11 4.34 -10.12
CA LYS A 74 -11.80 5.09 -11.21
C LYS A 74 -12.76 6.19 -10.72
N GLN A 75 -13.13 6.19 -9.44
CA GLN A 75 -14.04 7.16 -8.81
C GLN A 75 -13.28 8.25 -8.04
N LEU A 76 -11.96 8.28 -8.16
CA LEU A 76 -11.06 9.22 -7.51
C LEU A 76 -10.51 10.23 -8.52
N SER A 77 -10.25 11.45 -8.06
CA SER A 77 -9.48 12.43 -8.82
C SER A 77 -8.02 11.96 -9.02
N GLY A 78 -7.27 12.65 -9.89
CA GLY A 78 -5.84 12.38 -10.07
C GLY A 78 -5.05 12.49 -8.75
N GLY A 79 -5.21 13.61 -8.04
CA GLY A 79 -4.52 13.83 -6.76
C GLY A 79 -4.91 12.86 -5.64
N GLN A 80 -6.13 12.31 -5.66
CA GLN A 80 -6.55 11.27 -4.72
C GLN A 80 -6.00 9.87 -5.07
N ARG A 81 -5.53 9.66 -6.31
CA ARG A 81 -4.87 8.41 -6.71
C ARG A 81 -3.37 8.43 -6.45
N GLN A 82 -2.79 9.62 -6.32
CA GLN A 82 -1.37 9.83 -6.00
C GLN A 82 -1.11 9.60 -4.52
#